data_AF-A0A9E4ZIJ6-F1
#
_entry.id   AF-A0A9E4ZIJ6-F1
#
_cell.length_a   1.000
_cell.length_b   1.000
_cell.length_c   1.000
_cell.angle_alpha   90.00
_cell.angle_beta   90.00
_cell.angle_gamma   90.00
#
_symmetry.space_group_name_H-M   'P 1'
#
loop_
_entity.id
_entity.type
_entity.pdbx_description
1 polymer ?
#
loop_
_entity_poly.entity_id
_entity_poly.type
_entity_poly.pdbx_seq_one_letter_code
_entity_poly.pdbx_strand_id
1 'polypeptide(L)' 'MEVKTLNEIRIRGFEVLVKNLGPADAIRFIQSYSHGSGDYTRERKTWLEKDLDTVAAGILERRKKENRA' A
#
# COMPACT_ATOMS: atom_id res chain seq x y z
N MET A 1 -18.51 -21.95 -18.07
CA MET A 1 -17.84 -21.56 -16.82
C MET A 1 -16.96 -20.37 -17.15
N GLU A 2 -17.19 -19.21 -16.54
CA GLU A 2 -16.34 -18.04 -16.80
C GLU A 2 -14.90 -18.34 -16.39
N VAL A 3 -13.99 -18.20 -17.35
CA VAL A 3 -12.56 -18.37 -17.10
C VAL A 3 -12.04 -17.07 -16.53
N LYS A 4 -11.59 -17.12 -15.28
CA LYS A 4 -10.94 -15.98 -14.63
C LYS A 4 -9.56 -15.77 -15.20
N THR A 5 -9.20 -14.51 -15.41
CA THR A 5 -7.82 -14.11 -15.72
C THR A 5 -6.91 -14.42 -14.52
N LEU A 6 -5.61 -14.55 -14.79
CA LEU A 6 -4.61 -14.73 -13.73
C LEU A 6 -4.63 -13.57 -12.72
N ASN A 7 -4.94 -12.35 -13.16
CA ASN A 7 -5.01 -11.19 -12.27
C ASN A 7 -6.19 -11.29 -11.30
N GLU A 8 -7.36 -11.69 -11.78
CA GLU A 8 -8.54 -11.90 -10.92
C GLU A 8 -8.32 -13.01 -9.90
N ILE A 9 -7.61 -14.08 -10.28
CA ILE A 9 -7.23 -15.15 -9.37
C ILE A 9 -6.27 -14.63 -8.29
N ARG A 10 -5.27 -13.81 -8.68
CA ARG A 10 -4.32 -13.20 -7.73
C ARG A 10 -5.00 -12.27 -6.74
N ILE A 11 -5.87 -11.40 -7.22
CA ILE A 11 -6.63 -10.47 -6.37
C ILE A 11 -7.46 -11.25 -5.35
N ARG A 12 -8.27 -12.21 -5.80
CA ARG A 12 -9.08 -13.03 -4.88
C ARG A 12 -8.24 -13.84 -3.91
N GLY A 13 -7.12 -14.41 -4.36
CA GLY A 13 -6.21 -15.15 -3.51
C GLY A 13 -5.64 -14.27 -2.39
N PHE A 14 -5.21 -13.05 -2.72
CA PHE A 14 -4.71 -12.09 -1.75
C PHE A 14 -5.79 -11.66 -0.74
N GLU A 15 -7.02 -11.38 -1.21
CA GLU A 15 -8.15 -11.03 -0.34
C GLU A 15 -8.45 -12.13 0.69
N VAL A 16 -8.44 -13.40 0.26
CA VAL A 16 -8.65 -14.55 1.15
C VAL A 16 -7.54 -14.66 2.19
N LEU A 17 -6.28 -14.48 1.80
CA LEU A 17 -5.15 -14.49 2.72
C LEU A 17 -5.27 -13.38 3.76
N VAL A 18 -5.53 -12.14 3.32
CA VAL A 18 -5.69 -10.99 4.24
C VAL A 18 -6.86 -11.21 5.20
N LYS A 19 -7.98 -11.76 4.73
CA LYS A 19 -9.16 -12.01 5.57
C LYS A 19 -8.87 -13.02 6.69
N ASN A 20 -8.05 -14.04 6.45
CA ASN A 20 -7.82 -15.12 7.41
C ASN A 20 -6.56 -14.94 8.25
N LEU A 21 -5.53 -14.29 7.71
CA LEU A 21 -4.22 -14.14 8.36
C LEU A 21 -3.97 -12.71 8.86
N GLY A 22 -4.74 -11.74 8.37
CA GLY A 22 -4.38 -10.34 8.48
C GLY A 22 -3.30 -9.93 7.47
N PRO A 23 -3.12 -8.62 7.24
CA PRO A 23 -2.26 -8.11 6.17
C PRO A 23 -0.77 -8.43 6.39
N ALA A 24 -0.29 -8.38 7.63
CA ALA A 24 1.12 -8.64 7.92
C ALA A 24 1.52 -10.09 7.63
N ASP A 25 0.74 -11.05 8.12
CA ASP A 25 1.04 -12.47 7.93
C ASP A 25 0.69 -12.97 6.52
N ALA A 26 -0.29 -12.37 5.84
CA ALA A 26 -0.53 -12.61 4.42
C ALA A 26 0.69 -12.24 3.54
N ILE A 27 1.32 -11.09 3.81
CA ILE A 27 2.53 -10.66 3.10
C ILE A 27 3.69 -11.63 3.38
N ARG A 28 3.92 -12.00 4.64
CA ARG A 28 4.96 -12.98 5.02
C ARG A 28 4.73 -14.34 4.36
N PHE A 29 3.49 -14.81 4.30
CA PHE A 29 3.13 -16.05 3.62
C PHE A 29 3.52 -16.00 2.14
N ILE A 30 3.20 -14.92 1.42
CA ILE A 30 3.60 -14.76 0.02
C ILE A 30 5.12 -14.71 -0.12
N GLN A 31 5.79 -13.96 0.76
CA GLN A 31 7.25 -13.83 0.78
C GLN A 31 7.98 -15.14 1.11
N SER A 32 7.31 -16.11 1.75
CA SER A 32 7.89 -17.44 2.03
C SER A 32 8.14 -18.28 0.77
N TYR A 33 7.37 -18.05 -0.30
CA TYR A 33 7.55 -18.75 -1.58
C TYR A 33 8.56 -18.06 -2.49
N SER A 34 8.76 -16.76 -2.31
CA SER A 34 9.72 -15.96 -3.06
C SER A 34 10.03 -14.71 -2.27
N HIS A 35 11.32 -14.41 -2.12
CA HIS A 35 11.78 -13.18 -1.46
C HIS A 35 11.32 -11.90 -2.17
N GLY A 36 10.74 -12.03 -3.38
CA GLY A 36 10.55 -10.91 -4.29
C GLY A 36 11.90 -10.34 -4.73
N SER A 37 11.86 -9.20 -5.39
CA SER A 37 13.04 -8.42 -5.73
C SER A 37 12.72 -6.94 -5.56
N GLY A 38 13.77 -6.13 -5.44
CA GLY A 38 13.65 -4.70 -5.20
C GLY A 38 13.87 -4.34 -3.73
N ASP A 39 14.12 -3.05 -3.51
CA ASP A 39 14.28 -2.48 -2.18
C ASP A 39 13.33 -1.30 -2.10
N TYR A 40 12.09 -1.58 -1.70
CA TYR A 40 11.06 -0.56 -1.60
C TYR A 40 11.50 0.63 -0.73
N THR A 41 12.34 0.42 0.28
CA THR A 41 12.84 1.51 1.13
C THR A 41 13.78 2.43 0.35
N ARG A 42 14.69 1.89 -0.46
CA ARG A 42 15.52 2.69 -1.38
C ARG A 42 14.71 3.29 -2.51
N GLU A 43 13.89 2.49 -3.18
CA GLU A 43 13.09 2.92 -4.33
C GLU A 43 12.09 4.00 -3.93
N ARG A 44 11.45 3.92 -2.76
CA ARG A 44 10.57 4.97 -2.24
C ARG A 44 11.26 6.33 -2.17
N LYS A 45 12.56 6.40 -1.91
CA LYS A 45 13.30 7.67 -1.82
C LYS A 45 13.48 8.35 -3.18
N THR A 46 13.35 7.65 -4.31
CA THR A 46 13.56 8.26 -5.63
C THR A 46 12.35 9.05 -6.14
N TRP A 47 11.14 8.68 -5.72
CA TRP A 47 9.90 9.30 -6.23
C TRP A 47 9.01 9.90 -5.14
N LEU A 48 9.29 9.68 -3.85
CA LEU A 48 8.59 10.37 -2.79
C LEU A 48 9.20 11.76 -2.56
N GLU A 49 8.59 12.76 -3.18
CA GLU A 49 9.03 14.15 -3.11
C GLU A 49 8.74 14.83 -1.75
N LYS A 50 7.71 14.36 -1.02
CA LYS A 50 7.23 15.01 0.21
C LYS A 50 7.28 14.07 1.39
N ASP A 51 7.90 14.54 2.47
CA ASP A 51 7.83 13.90 3.77
C ASP A 51 6.45 14.12 4.42
N LEU A 52 6.17 13.33 5.46
CA LEU A 52 4.88 13.33 6.15
C LEU A 52 4.60 14.68 6.82
N ASP A 53 5.61 15.33 7.38
CA ASP A 53 5.45 16.60 8.10
C ASP A 53 5.06 17.71 7.12
N THR A 54 5.66 17.73 5.93
CA THR A 54 5.28 18.64 4.84
C THR A 54 3.81 18.46 4.43
N VAL A 55 3.35 17.21 4.29
CA VAL A 55 1.95 16.92 3.96
C VAL A 55 1.02 17.35 5.09
N ALA A 56 1.38 17.03 6.34
CA ALA A 56 0.60 17.36 7.53
C ALA A 56 0.45 18.88 7.71
N ALA A 57 1.54 19.63 7.56
CA ALA A 57 1.54 21.08 7.62
C ALA A 57 0.61 21.69 6.55
N GLY A 58 0.66 21.17 5.32
CA GLY A 58 -0.23 21.61 4.25
C GLY A 58 -1.72 21.37 4.51
N ILE A 59 -2.06 20.29 5.21
CA ILE A 59 -3.44 20.00 5.65
C ILE A 59 -3.88 21.00 6.72
N LEU A 60 -3.03 21.26 7.72
CA LEU A 60 -3.34 22.20 8.81
C LEU A 60 -3.54 23.63 8.29
N GLU A 61 -2.70 24.08 7.37
CA GLU A 61 -2.82 25.43 6.79
C GLU A 61 -4.10 25.62 5.96
N ARG A 62 -4.54 24.59 5.22
CA ARG A 62 -5.84 24.64 4.52
C ARG A 62 -7.00 24.80 5.50
N ARG A 63 -7.02 23.99 6.56
CA ARG A 63 -8.07 24.06 7.60
C ARG A 63 -8.13 25.42 8.30
N LYS A 64 -6.96 26.05 8.56
CA LYS A 64 -6.90 27.40 9.13
C LYS A 64 -7.48 28.46 8.20
N LYS A 65 -7.28 28.33 6.89
CA LYS A 65 -7.85 29.26 5.90
C LYS A 65 -9.36 29.10 5.77
N GLU A 66 -9.86 27.87 5.77
CA GLU A 66 -11.30 27.57 5.73
C GLU A 66 -12.03 28.09 6.98
N ASN A 67 -11.43 27.98 8.17
CA ASN A 67 -12.01 28.50 9.41
C ASN A 67 -11.92 30.03 9.57
N ARG A 68 -11.19 30.73 8.68
CA ARG A 68 -11.04 32.19 8.69
C ARG A 68 -11.93 32.90 7.66
N ALA A 69 -12.57 32.14 6.77
CA ALA A 69 -13.58 32.60 5.83
C ALA A 69 -14.98 32.48 6.45
#